data_AF-A0A1G2MZF9-F1
#
_entry.id   AF-A0A1G2MZF9-F1
#
_cell.length_a   1.000
_cell.length_b   1.000
_cell.length_c   1.000
_cell.angle_alpha   90.00
_cell.angle_beta   90.00
_cell.angle_gamma   90.00
#
_symmetry.space_group_name_H-M   'P 1'
#
loop_
_entity.id
_entity.type
_entity.pdbx_description
1 polymer ?
#
loop_
_entity_poly.entity_id
_entity_poly.type
_entity_poly.pdbx_seq_one_letter_code
_entity_poly.pdbx_strand_id
1 'polypeptide(L)'
;MKKNIYIAIGSYVLALLVMLIGIPVSASPDTNNLTIAIVTAIFLVIGIIFSLKSNKAKESSWIGSLLGIIGILWLIFTFIVLYLSSMQ
;
A
#
# COMPACT_ATOMS: atom_id res chain seq x y z
N MET A 1 -4.79 -11.59 -20.64
CA MET A 1 -3.66 -11.77 -19.71
C MET A 1 -3.91 -10.91 -18.47
N LYS A 2 -3.65 -11.43 -17.27
CA LYS A 2 -3.93 -10.76 -15.98
C LYS A 2 -2.78 -9.83 -15.52
N LYS A 3 -2.13 -9.14 -16.46
CA LYS A 3 -0.87 -8.41 -16.22
C LYS A 3 -1.03 -7.34 -15.14
N ASN A 4 -2.15 -6.62 -15.15
CA ASN A 4 -2.37 -5.53 -14.19
C ASN A 4 -2.61 -6.06 -12.77
N ILE A 5 -3.23 -7.24 -12.64
CA ILE A 5 -3.42 -7.91 -11.35
C ILE A 5 -2.08 -8.30 -10.73
N TYR A 6 -1.17 -8.88 -11.53
CA TYR A 6 0.16 -9.25 -11.02
C TYR A 6 0.97 -8.04 -10.57
N ILE A 7 0.90 -6.92 -11.29
CA ILE A 7 1.56 -5.68 -10.90
C ILE A 7 0.95 -5.12 -9.60
N ALA A 8 -0.38 -5.16 -9.46
CA ALA A 8 -1.05 -4.71 -8.25
C ALA A 8 -0.63 -5.54 -7.03
N ILE A 9 -0.68 -6.87 -7.16
CA ILE A 9 -0.25 -7.79 -6.09
C ILE A 9 1.23 -7.57 -5.75
N GLY A 10 2.11 -7.50 -6.75
CA GLY A 10 3.54 -7.26 -6.53
C GLY A 10 3.80 -5.94 -5.80
N SER A 11 3.06 -4.89 -6.14
CA SER A 11 3.17 -3.59 -5.46
C SER A 11 2.74 -3.68 -3.99
N TYR A 12 1.65 -4.39 -3.70
CA TYR A 12 1.22 -4.63 -2.32
C TYR A 12 2.19 -5.48 -1.51
N VAL A 13 2.81 -6.51 -2.12
CA VAL A 13 3.85 -7.30 -1.47
C VAL A 13 5.08 -6.43 -1.15
N LEU A 14 5.50 -5.56 -2.07
CA LEU A 14 6.59 -4.61 -1.82
C LEU A 14 6.24 -3.60 -0.73
N ALA A 15 5.02 -3.06 -0.72
CA ALA A 15 4.54 -2.20 0.35
C ALA A 15 4.63 -2.89 1.73
N LEU A 16 4.28 -4.18 1.79
CA LEU A 16 4.35 -4.99 3.00
C LEU A 16 5.79 -5.15 3.47
N LEU A 17 6.70 -5.49 2.54
CA LEU A 17 8.12 -5.69 2.85
C LEU A 17 8.77 -4.40 3.35
N VAL A 18 8.50 -3.26 2.71
CA VAL A 18 8.99 -1.95 3.16
C VAL A 18 8.46 -1.64 4.56
N MET A 19 7.19 -1.92 4.82
CA MET A 19 6.58 -1.69 6.14
C MET A 19 7.17 -2.62 7.22
N LEU A 20 7.43 -3.89 6.90
CA LEU A 20 8.00 -4.87 7.83
C LEU A 20 9.48 -4.61 8.15
N ILE A 21 10.27 -4.22 7.16
CA ILE A 21 11.69 -3.92 7.32
C ILE A 21 11.87 -2.53 7.95
N GLY A 22 10.95 -1.61 7.65
CA GLY A 22 11.10 -0.20 7.96
C GLY A 22 10.45 0.26 9.26
N ILE A 23 9.49 -0.47 9.86
CA ILE A 23 8.97 -0.10 11.19
C ILE A 23 9.91 -0.70 12.25
N PRO A 24 10.80 0.09 12.89
CA PRO A 24 11.41 -0.36 14.12
C PRO A 24 10.27 -0.55 15.15
N VAL A 25 10.22 -1.72 15.77
CA VAL A 25 9.26 -2.05 16.85
C VAL A 25 9.47 -1.14 18.08
N SER A 26 10.52 -0.31 18.08
CA SER A 26 10.85 0.67 19.10
C SER A 26 10.23 2.05 18.80
N ALA A 27 9.48 2.55 19.78
CA ALA A 27 8.63 3.74 19.80
C ALA A 27 9.35 5.11 19.69
N SER A 28 10.47 5.23 18.98
CA SER A 28 11.10 6.53 18.69
C SER A 28 10.65 7.05 17.31
N PRO A 29 10.13 8.30 17.22
CA PRO A 29 9.79 8.92 15.94
C PRO A 29 11.08 9.40 15.27
N ASP A 30 11.87 8.47 14.74
CA ASP A 30 13.03 8.80 13.91
C ASP A 30 12.58 9.14 12.49
N THR A 31 13.33 10.02 11.82
CA THR A 31 13.11 10.49 10.44
C THR A 31 12.90 9.35 9.44
N ASN A 32 13.42 8.16 9.77
CA ASN A 32 13.27 6.92 9.03
C ASN A 32 11.78 6.50 8.88
N ASN A 33 10.96 6.68 9.92
CA ASN A 33 9.55 6.25 9.93
C ASN A 33 8.71 7.00 8.89
N LEU A 34 8.98 8.29 8.69
CA LEU A 34 8.30 9.10 7.68
C LEU A 34 8.69 8.68 6.27
N THR A 35 9.99 8.46 6.02
CA THR A 35 10.48 7.99 4.71
C THR A 35 9.88 6.64 4.34
N ILE A 36 9.85 5.70 5.28
CA ILE A 36 9.27 4.37 5.09
C ILE A 36 7.78 4.47 4.76
N ALA A 37 7.03 5.30 5.50
CA ALA A 37 5.61 5.48 5.23
C ALA A 37 5.34 6.13 3.86
N ILE A 38 6.17 7.09 3.43
CA ILE A 38 6.07 7.67 2.08
C ILE A 38 6.33 6.59 1.02
N VAL A 39 7.37 5.76 1.18
CA VAL A 39 7.70 4.68 0.24
C VAL A 39 6.58 3.63 0.20
N THR A 40 6.05 3.22 1.36
CA THR A 40 4.90 2.32 1.46
C THR A 40 3.69 2.92 0.75
N ALA A 41 3.37 4.21 0.98
CA ALA A 41 2.25 4.88 0.33
C ALA A 41 2.40 4.91 -1.20
N ILE A 42 3.61 5.14 -1.73
CA ILE A 42 3.88 5.08 -3.18
C ILE A 42 3.51 3.70 -3.74
N PHE A 43 3.97 2.61 -3.12
CA PHE A 43 3.64 1.26 -3.57
C PHE A 43 2.15 0.94 -3.46
N LEU A 44 1.46 1.41 -2.41
CA LEU A 44 0.01 1.27 -2.28
C LEU A 44 -0.74 2.00 -3.39
N VAL A 45 -0.34 3.24 -3.71
CA VAL A 45 -0.94 4.01 -4.81
C VAL A 45 -0.74 3.31 -6.15
N ILE A 46 0.46 2.79 -6.44
CA ILE A 46 0.72 2.01 -7.64
C ILE A 46 -0.20 0.78 -7.68
N GLY A 47 -0.32 0.05 -6.57
CA GLY A 47 -1.20 -1.11 -6.47
C GLY A 47 -2.66 -0.77 -6.77
N ILE A 48 -3.17 0.32 -6.18
CA ILE A 48 -4.54 0.81 -6.42
C ILE A 48 -4.75 1.17 -7.89
N ILE A 49 -3.82 1.93 -8.50
CA ILE A 49 -3.91 2.35 -9.90
C ILE A 49 -4.01 1.12 -10.83
N PHE A 50 -3.14 0.13 -10.64
CA PHE A 50 -3.14 -1.08 -11.46
C PHE A 50 -4.38 -1.96 -11.19
N SER A 51 -4.89 -1.94 -9.97
CA SER A 51 -6.14 -2.61 -9.62
C SER A 51 -7.36 -2.00 -10.33
N LEU A 52 -7.46 -0.67 -10.34
CA LEU A 52 -8.50 0.06 -11.07
C LEU A 52 -8.36 -0.12 -12.59
N LYS A 53 -7.12 -0.14 -13.09
CA LYS A 53 -6.84 -0.40 -14.51
C LYS A 53 -7.23 -1.81 -14.91
N SER A 54 -6.96 -2.82 -14.08
CA SER A 54 -7.40 -4.20 -14.27
C SER A 54 -8.93 -4.30 -14.38
N ASN A 55 -9.65 -3.57 -13.51
CA ASN A 55 -11.11 -3.54 -13.54
C ASN A 55 -11.64 -2.92 -14.85
N LYS A 56 -11.08 -1.78 -15.28
CA LYS A 56 -11.43 -1.14 -16.57
C LYS A 56 -11.12 -2.03 -17.78
N ALA A 57 -10.01 -2.77 -17.73
CA ALA A 57 -9.59 -3.69 -18.79
C ALA A 57 -10.36 -5.03 -18.80
N LYS A 58 -11.31 -5.23 -17.87
CA LYS A 58 -12.07 -6.49 -17.70
C LYS A 58 -11.18 -7.73 -17.54
N GLU A 59 -9.94 -7.59 -17.04
CA GLU A 59 -9.02 -8.73 -16.81
C GLU A 59 -9.56 -9.64 -15.69
N SER A 60 -10.06 -9.04 -14.63
CA SER A 60 -10.92 -9.66 -13.62
C SER A 60 -11.57 -8.54 -12.80
N SER A 61 -12.86 -8.29 -13.06
CA SER A 61 -13.57 -7.16 -12.45
C SER A 61 -13.69 -7.30 -10.92
N TRP A 62 -13.93 -8.52 -10.45
CA TRP A 62 -14.02 -8.81 -9.02
C TRP A 62 -12.66 -8.67 -8.30
N ILE A 63 -11.59 -9.27 -8.84
CA ILE A 63 -10.26 -9.23 -8.23
C ILE A 63 -9.69 -7.79 -8.25
N GLY A 64 -9.84 -7.06 -9.36
CA GLY A 64 -9.40 -5.68 -9.46
C GLY A 64 -10.17 -4.71 -8.56
N SER A 65 -11.45 -4.99 -8.27
CA SER A 65 -12.21 -4.19 -7.30
C SER A 65 -11.78 -4.51 -5.86
N LEU A 66 -11.65 -5.80 -5.53
CA LEU A 66 -11.22 -6.26 -4.21
C LEU A 66 -9.82 -5.74 -3.84
N LEU A 67 -8.86 -5.91 -4.74
CA LEU A 67 -7.49 -5.42 -4.56
C LEU A 67 -7.45 -3.89 -4.43
N GLY A 68 -8.33 -3.16 -5.11
CA GLY A 68 -8.43 -1.71 -5.00
C GLY A 68 -8.92 -1.28 -3.62
N ILE A 69 -9.98 -1.93 -3.12
CA ILE A 69 -10.54 -1.68 -1.78
C ILE A 69 -9.49 -1.99 -0.69
N ILE A 70 -8.81 -3.14 -0.80
CA ILE A 70 -7.73 -3.53 0.14
C ILE A 70 -6.63 -2.47 0.15
N GLY A 71 -6.18 -2.01 -1.02
CA GLY A 71 -5.16 -0.96 -1.11
C GLY A 71 -5.59 0.36 -0.47
N ILE A 72 -6.84 0.79 -0.68
CA ILE A 72 -7.38 2.02 -0.08
C ILE A 72 -7.47 1.89 1.44
N LEU A 73 -8.01 0.79 1.95
CA LEU A 73 -8.08 0.53 3.39
C LEU A 73 -6.69 0.54 4.03
N TRP A 74 -5.71 -0.06 3.36
CA TRP A 74 -4.35 -0.10 3.85
C TRP A 74 -3.69 1.27 3.84
N LEU A 75 -3.93 2.08 2.79
CA LEU A 75 -3.46 3.45 2.70
C LEU A 75 -4.02 4.30 3.85
N ILE A 76 -5.33 4.21 4.12
CA ILE A 76 -5.99 4.89 5.25
C ILE A 76 -5.35 4.45 6.57
N PHE A 77 -5.13 3.15 6.76
CA PHE A 77 -4.49 2.62 7.95
C PHE A 77 -3.08 3.18 8.15
N THR A 78 -2.26 3.25 7.09
CA THR A 78 -0.92 3.87 7.15
C THR A 78 -0.97 5.33 7.61
N PHE A 79 -1.93 6.12 7.10
CA PHE A 79 -2.09 7.52 7.53
C PHE A 79 -2.57 7.65 8.97
N ILE A 80 -3.49 6.80 9.43
CA ILE A 80 -3.96 6.79 10.83
C ILE A 80 -2.80 6.50 11.78
N VAL A 81 -1.98 5.48 11.46
CA VAL A 81 -0.82 5.12 12.28
C VAL A 81 0.18 6.27 12.35
N LEU A 82 0.52 6.89 11.21
CA LEU A 82 1.41 8.04 11.18
C LEU A 82 0.89 9.22 12.01
N TYR A 83 -0.39 9.53 11.87
CA TYR A 83 -1.02 10.62 12.61
C TYR A 83 -0.96 10.37 14.12
N LEU A 84 -1.33 9.17 14.57
CA LEU A 84 -1.26 8.78 15.98
C LEU A 84 0.18 8.82 16.52
N SER A 85 1.15 8.34 15.74
CA SER A 85 2.57 8.40 16.12
C SER A 85 3.13 9.83 16.19
N SER A 86 2.55 10.80 15.48
CA SER A 86 2.97 12.20 15.54
C SER A 86 2.41 12.96 16.75
N MET A 87 1.43 12.38 17.47
CA MET A 87 0.80 12.98 18.66
C MET A 87 1.41 12.51 19.98
N GLN A 88 2.35 11.55 19.94
CA GLN A 88 3.13 11.08 21.09
C GLN A 88 4.40 11.90 21.25
#